data_AF-D4XEW4-F1
#
_entry.id   AF-D4XEW4-F1
#
_cell.length_a   1.000
_cell.length_b   1.000
_cell.length_c   1.000
_cell.angle_alpha   90.00
_cell.angle_beta   90.00
_cell.angle_gamma   90.00
#
_symmetry.space_group_name_H-M   'P 1'
#
loop_
_entity.id
_entity.type
_entity.pdbx_description
1 polymer ?
#
loop_
_entity_poly.entity_id
_entity_poly.type
_entity_poly.pdbx_seq_one_letter_code
_entity_poly.pdbx_strand_id
1 'polypeptide(L)'
;MVSTAPLSAASAIAEGEALVNRAKEDEAVGKALLAGKSPSKQLSVPITTEEWANAKRSLGSIEKSSPEYSKAQALLKAMATHDKKNAEFLAAYEAKAKIDSRKKFATRLEQAFLDTRMNVDVSTSGTQHTVLRIEYVLASKVTANDLAKSGIVAEARSAGFKKVLFTDGYDKTWTWKLD
;
A
#
# COMPACT_ATOMS: atom_id res chain seq x y z
N MET A 1 27.42 -23.61 -2.53
CA MET A 1 26.25 -24.42 -2.15
C MET A 1 26.26 -24.53 -0.63
N VAL A 2 25.40 -23.80 0.07
CA VAL A 2 25.28 -23.97 1.53
C VAL A 2 24.32 -25.12 1.77
N SER A 3 24.86 -26.30 1.98
CA SER A 3 24.12 -27.46 2.47
C SER A 3 23.86 -27.23 3.95
N THR A 4 22.70 -26.66 4.31
CA THR A 4 22.25 -26.64 5.71
C THR A 4 21.71 -28.02 6.05
N ALA A 5 22.41 -28.73 6.95
CA ALA A 5 21.85 -29.92 7.57
C ALA A 5 20.46 -29.57 8.17
N PRO A 6 19.48 -30.49 8.13
CA PRO A 6 18.19 -30.22 8.74
C PRO A 6 18.38 -29.89 10.22
N LEU A 7 17.82 -28.76 10.65
CA LEU A 7 17.83 -28.33 12.04
C LEU A 7 17.26 -29.43 12.93
N SER A 8 17.78 -29.58 14.14
CA SER A 8 17.13 -30.43 15.14
C SER A 8 15.69 -29.95 15.37
N ALA A 9 14.79 -30.85 15.78
CA ALA A 9 13.40 -30.48 16.06
C ALA A 9 13.30 -29.31 17.06
N ALA A 10 14.11 -29.33 18.12
CA ALA A 10 14.19 -28.25 19.10
C ALA A 10 14.68 -26.92 18.49
N SER A 11 15.69 -26.96 17.62
CA SER A 11 16.20 -25.76 16.92
C SER A 11 15.16 -25.19 15.96
N ALA A 12 14.45 -26.03 15.21
CA ALA A 12 13.39 -25.62 14.30
C ALA A 12 12.22 -24.96 15.05
N ILE A 13 11.85 -25.48 16.22
CA ILE A 13 10.85 -24.85 17.11
C ILE A 13 11.33 -23.47 17.58
N ALA A 14 12.56 -23.37 18.09
CA ALA A 14 13.09 -22.11 18.60
C ALA A 14 13.16 -21.02 17.52
N GLU A 15 13.59 -21.38 16.31
CA GLU A 15 13.59 -20.47 15.16
C GLU A 15 12.17 -20.05 14.76
N GLY A 16 11.24 -21.01 14.70
CA GLY A 16 9.83 -20.73 14.40
C GLY A 16 9.19 -19.79 15.42
N GLU A 17 9.46 -19.97 16.72
CA GLU A 17 9.00 -19.07 17.77
C GLU A 17 9.58 -17.67 17.65
N ALA A 18 10.89 -17.56 17.41
CA ALA A 18 11.55 -16.28 17.23
C ALA A 18 10.98 -15.51 16.02
N LEU A 19 10.77 -16.20 14.90
CA LEU A 19 10.18 -15.62 13.70
C LEU A 19 8.73 -15.19 13.91
N VAL A 20 7.88 -16.03 14.51
CA VAL A 20 6.48 -15.68 14.81
C VAL A 20 6.39 -14.47 15.75
N ASN A 21 7.29 -14.36 16.73
CA ASN A 21 7.31 -13.23 17.63
C ASN A 21 7.74 -11.93 16.92
N ARG A 22 8.81 -11.96 16.13
CA ARG A 22 9.20 -10.81 15.28
C ARG A 22 8.06 -10.41 14.33
N ALA A 23 7.42 -11.38 13.70
CA ALA A 23 6.32 -11.16 12.76
C ALA A 23 5.11 -10.46 13.40
N LYS A 24 4.84 -10.71 14.70
CA LYS A 24 3.82 -9.99 15.47
C LYS A 24 4.22 -8.55 15.78
N GLU A 25 5.50 -8.31 16.07
CA GLU A 25 6.03 -6.95 16.25
C GLU A 25 5.92 -6.15 14.95
N ASP A 26 6.30 -6.77 13.83
CA ASP A 26 6.18 -6.19 12.49
C ASP A 26 4.73 -5.85 12.15
N GLU A 27 3.78 -6.75 12.45
CA GLU A 27 2.34 -6.51 12.29
C GLU A 27 1.88 -5.28 13.10
N ALA A 28 2.35 -5.15 14.35
CA ALA A 28 1.98 -4.02 15.21
C ALA A 28 2.54 -2.69 14.67
N VAL A 29 3.80 -2.68 14.22
CA VAL A 29 4.43 -1.50 13.62
C VAL A 29 3.73 -1.11 12.32
N GLY A 30 3.48 -2.08 11.43
CA GLY A 30 2.76 -1.85 10.18
C GLY A 30 1.38 -1.25 10.42
N LYS A 31 0.59 -1.80 11.36
CA LYS A 31 -0.72 -1.26 11.72
C LYS A 31 -0.65 0.18 12.24
N ALA A 32 0.34 0.51 13.06
CA ALA A 32 0.55 1.88 13.53
C ALA A 32 0.82 2.83 12.36
N LEU A 33 1.72 2.45 11.45
CA LEU A 33 2.07 3.24 10.26
C LEU A 33 0.86 3.44 9.33
N LEU A 34 0.08 2.39 9.06
CA LEU A 34 -1.15 2.51 8.25
C LEU A 34 -2.17 3.46 8.88
N ALA A 35 -2.26 3.46 10.21
CA ALA A 35 -3.10 4.37 10.97
C ALA A 35 -2.51 5.80 11.09
N GLY A 36 -1.35 6.08 10.48
CA GLY A 36 -0.68 7.37 10.56
C GLY A 36 -0.08 7.68 11.93
N LYS A 37 0.19 6.66 12.75
CA LYS A 37 0.77 6.79 14.09
C LYS A 37 2.25 6.44 14.06
N SER A 38 3.03 7.10 14.92
CA SER A 38 4.41 6.72 15.18
C SER A 38 4.44 5.42 15.99
N PRO A 39 5.10 4.35 15.51
CA PRO A 39 5.24 3.11 16.28
C PRO A 39 6.18 3.32 17.47
N SER A 40 5.86 2.69 18.61
CA SER A 40 6.67 2.75 19.83
C SER A 40 7.94 1.91 19.78
N LYS A 41 8.06 1.02 18.78
CA LYS A 41 9.23 0.19 18.51
C LYS A 41 9.67 0.38 17.06
N GLN A 42 10.98 0.40 16.83
CA GLN A 42 11.57 0.28 15.49
C GLN A 42 11.85 -1.20 15.22
N LEU A 43 11.54 -1.68 14.01
CA LEU A 43 12.04 -2.98 13.57
C LEU A 43 13.56 -2.89 13.45
N SER A 44 14.28 -3.83 14.08
CA SER A 44 15.74 -3.89 13.99
C SER A 44 16.23 -4.72 12.79
N VAL A 45 15.48 -5.75 12.37
CA VAL A 45 15.87 -6.63 11.25
C VAL A 45 14.61 -7.12 10.50
N PRO A 46 14.45 -6.84 9.19
CA PRO A 46 13.37 -7.38 8.38
C PRO A 46 13.41 -8.90 8.32
N ILE A 47 12.25 -9.55 8.47
CA ILE A 47 12.12 -10.99 8.19
C ILE A 47 12.15 -11.19 6.68
N THR A 48 13.10 -11.98 6.19
CA THR A 48 13.19 -12.30 4.76
C THR A 48 12.21 -13.40 4.38
N THR A 49 11.79 -13.41 3.10
CA THR A 49 10.95 -14.49 2.55
C THR A 49 11.64 -15.85 2.66
N GLU A 50 12.97 -15.88 2.52
CA GLU A 50 13.77 -17.10 2.62
C GLU A 50 13.82 -17.65 4.05
N GLU A 51 14.11 -16.82 5.06
CA GLU A 51 14.06 -17.23 6.48
C GLU A 51 12.68 -17.80 6.83
N TRP A 52 11.61 -17.12 6.42
CA TRP A 52 10.25 -17.55 6.70
C TRP A 52 9.89 -18.88 6.02
N ALA A 53 10.32 -19.07 4.76
CA ALA A 53 10.10 -20.31 4.02
C ALA A 53 10.94 -21.47 4.59
N ASN A 54 12.17 -21.20 5.00
CA ASN A 54 13.06 -22.20 5.60
C ASN A 54 12.52 -22.68 6.95
N ALA A 55 12.06 -21.77 7.81
CA ALA A 55 11.42 -22.15 9.07
C ALA A 55 10.16 -22.99 8.86
N LYS A 56 9.29 -22.66 7.89
CA LYS A 56 8.15 -23.51 7.53
C LYS A 56 8.58 -24.90 7.08
N ARG A 57 9.63 -25.01 6.27
CA ARG A 57 10.16 -26.29 5.80
C ARG A 57 10.69 -27.13 6.97
N SER A 58 11.49 -26.52 7.85
CA SER A 58 12.06 -27.18 9.04
C SER A 58 10.95 -27.66 9.98
N LEU A 59 9.98 -26.81 10.31
CA LEU A 59 8.83 -27.19 11.13
C LEU A 59 7.96 -28.28 10.48
N GLY A 60 7.77 -28.23 9.17
CA GLY A 60 7.02 -29.22 8.40
C GLY A 60 7.71 -30.58 8.30
N SER A 61 9.02 -30.63 8.47
CA SER A 61 9.81 -31.87 8.47
C SER A 61 9.81 -32.62 9.81
N ILE A 62 9.29 -32.02 10.89
CA ILE A 62 9.19 -32.68 12.19
C ILE A 62 8.16 -33.82 12.10
N GLU A 63 8.59 -35.04 12.42
CA GLU A 63 7.74 -36.22 12.35
C GLU A 63 6.63 -36.22 13.42
N LYS A 64 5.51 -36.88 13.11
CA LYS A 64 4.35 -37.03 14.03
C LYS A 64 4.70 -37.73 15.35
N SER A 65 5.74 -38.56 15.33
CA SER A 65 6.28 -39.30 16.47
C SER A 65 7.07 -38.40 17.44
N SER A 66 7.53 -37.22 16.98
CA SER A 66 8.34 -36.30 17.79
C SER A 66 7.48 -35.63 18.87
N PRO A 67 7.99 -35.47 20.11
CA PRO A 67 7.27 -34.72 21.15
C PRO A 67 7.03 -33.25 20.76
N GLU A 68 7.85 -32.70 19.86
CA GLU A 68 7.74 -31.33 19.35
C GLU A 68 6.66 -31.16 18.27
N TYR A 69 6.10 -32.24 17.72
CA TYR A 69 5.19 -32.18 16.56
C TYR A 69 3.98 -31.26 16.80
N SER A 70 3.34 -31.38 17.97
CA SER A 70 2.18 -30.55 18.32
C SER A 70 2.54 -29.06 18.30
N LYS A 71 3.71 -28.72 18.85
CA LYS A 71 4.21 -27.35 18.87
C LYS A 71 4.57 -26.86 17.47
N ALA A 72 5.16 -27.72 16.63
CA ALA A 72 5.47 -27.41 15.25
C ALA A 72 4.21 -27.08 14.43
N GLN A 73 3.14 -27.88 14.60
CA GLN A 73 1.85 -27.63 13.93
C GLN A 73 1.21 -26.31 14.39
N ALA A 74 1.30 -25.99 15.69
CA ALA A 74 0.82 -24.71 16.21
C ALA A 74 1.57 -23.51 15.59
N LEU A 75 2.89 -23.62 15.44
CA LEU A 75 3.72 -22.59 14.79
C LEU A 75 3.40 -22.45 13.31
N LEU A 76 3.27 -23.55 12.57
CA LEU A 76 2.87 -23.53 11.15
C LEU A 76 1.52 -22.84 10.96
N LYS A 77 0.55 -23.11 11.84
CA LYS A 77 -0.76 -22.43 11.82
C LYS A 77 -0.63 -20.92 12.11
N ALA A 78 0.22 -20.54 13.07
CA ALA A 78 0.50 -19.14 13.35
C ALA A 78 1.15 -18.43 12.16
N MET A 79 2.10 -19.08 11.49
CA MET A 79 2.76 -18.55 10.30
C MET A 79 1.79 -18.41 9.12
N ALA A 80 0.92 -19.40 8.88
CA ALA A 80 -0.11 -19.31 7.85
C ALA A 80 -1.11 -18.16 8.12
N THR A 81 -1.45 -17.94 9.39
CA THR A 81 -2.29 -16.81 9.80
C THR A 81 -1.59 -15.48 9.53
N HIS A 82 -0.29 -15.40 9.81
CA HIS A 82 0.51 -14.21 9.51
C HIS A 82 0.62 -13.96 8.00
N ASP A 83 0.84 -14.98 7.17
CA ASP A 83 0.88 -14.81 5.71
C ASP A 83 -0.40 -14.14 5.18
N LYS A 84 -1.56 -14.63 5.63
CA LYS A 84 -2.86 -14.07 5.22
C LYS A 84 -2.98 -12.60 5.62
N LYS A 85 -2.67 -12.29 6.89
CA LYS A 85 -2.71 -10.91 7.39
C LYS A 85 -1.71 -10.00 6.68
N ASN A 86 -0.52 -10.51 6.37
CA ASN A 86 0.52 -9.76 5.68
C ASN A 86 0.09 -9.43 4.24
N ALA A 87 -0.54 -10.39 3.54
CA ALA A 87 -1.12 -10.14 2.22
C ALA A 87 -2.22 -9.05 2.27
N GLU A 88 -3.12 -9.13 3.25
CA GLU A 88 -4.15 -8.10 3.48
C GLU A 88 -3.52 -6.73 3.81
N PHE A 89 -2.48 -6.71 4.64
CA PHE A 89 -1.73 -5.52 4.99
C PHE A 89 -1.07 -4.86 3.77
N LEU A 90 -0.35 -5.64 2.95
CA LEU A 90 0.31 -5.14 1.74
C LEU A 90 -0.71 -4.56 0.77
N ALA A 91 -1.84 -5.24 0.55
CA ALA A 91 -2.92 -4.74 -0.29
C ALA A 91 -3.49 -3.40 0.25
N ALA A 92 -3.71 -3.29 1.56
CA ALA A 92 -4.17 -2.05 2.19
C ALA A 92 -3.13 -0.92 2.10
N TYR A 93 -1.85 -1.24 2.27
CA TYR A 93 -0.74 -0.31 2.16
C TYR A 93 -0.60 0.23 0.74
N GLU A 94 -0.62 -0.64 -0.27
CA GLU A 94 -0.60 -0.23 -1.67
C GLU A 94 -1.81 0.64 -2.04
N ALA A 95 -3.01 0.28 -1.56
CA ALA A 95 -4.21 1.09 -1.78
C ALA A 95 -4.07 2.49 -1.17
N LYS A 96 -3.56 2.59 0.06
CA LYS A 96 -3.29 3.87 0.73
C LYS A 96 -2.22 4.67 -0.01
N ALA A 97 -1.12 4.06 -0.42
CA ALA A 97 -0.06 4.71 -1.18
C ALA A 97 -0.56 5.28 -2.52
N LYS A 98 -1.45 4.55 -3.23
CA LYS A 98 -2.10 5.02 -4.45
C LYS A 98 -3.01 6.23 -4.18
N ILE A 99 -3.78 6.21 -3.09
CA ILE A 99 -4.60 7.35 -2.67
C ILE A 99 -3.72 8.57 -2.37
N ASP A 100 -2.66 8.40 -1.58
CA ASP A 100 -1.77 9.48 -1.19
C ASP A 100 -1.00 10.06 -2.40
N SER A 101 -0.62 9.21 -3.36
CA SER A 101 -0.03 9.65 -4.63
C SER A 101 -0.98 10.56 -5.41
N ARG A 102 -2.26 10.19 -5.53
CA ARG A 102 -3.29 11.02 -6.20
C ARG A 102 -3.56 12.33 -5.48
N LYS A 103 -3.59 12.33 -4.15
CA LYS A 103 -3.68 13.57 -3.37
C LYS A 103 -2.49 14.49 -3.63
N LYS A 104 -1.27 13.94 -3.58
CA LYS A 104 -0.05 14.70 -3.90
C LYS A 104 -0.04 15.20 -5.35
N PHE A 105 -0.58 14.44 -6.30
CA PHE A 105 -0.76 14.88 -7.68
C PHE A 105 -1.64 16.12 -7.74
N ALA A 106 -2.81 16.11 -7.10
CA ALA A 106 -3.71 17.27 -7.04
C ALA A 106 -3.01 18.50 -6.45
N THR A 107 -2.32 18.35 -5.31
CA THR A 107 -1.56 19.46 -4.70
C THR A 107 -0.48 20.02 -5.62
N ARG A 108 0.27 19.17 -6.34
CA ARG A 108 1.29 19.64 -7.30
C ARG A 108 0.65 20.35 -8.50
N LEU A 109 -0.48 19.85 -8.98
CA LEU A 109 -1.19 20.46 -10.10
C LEU A 109 -1.78 21.83 -9.71
N GLU A 110 -2.34 21.94 -8.51
CA GLU A 110 -2.77 23.22 -7.94
C GLU A 110 -1.63 24.22 -7.90
N GLN A 111 -0.47 23.81 -7.37
CA GLN A 111 0.72 24.65 -7.33
C GLN A 111 1.16 25.09 -8.74
N ALA A 112 1.14 24.18 -9.71
CA ALA A 112 1.49 24.53 -11.09
C ALA A 112 0.55 25.58 -11.70
N PHE A 113 -0.76 25.55 -11.39
CA PHE A 113 -1.68 26.60 -11.79
C PHE A 113 -1.38 27.93 -11.08
N LEU A 114 -1.12 27.91 -9.76
CA LEU A 114 -0.75 29.10 -9.00
C LEU A 114 0.52 29.76 -9.52
N ASP A 115 1.53 28.97 -9.92
CA ASP A 115 2.77 29.46 -10.52
C ASP A 115 2.52 30.22 -11.84
N THR A 116 1.44 29.88 -12.55
CA THR A 116 0.97 30.58 -13.76
C THR A 116 -0.03 31.70 -13.47
N ARG A 117 -0.17 32.09 -12.19
CA ARG A 117 -1.13 33.11 -11.70
C ARG A 117 -2.59 32.73 -11.94
N MET A 118 -2.91 31.44 -11.98
CA MET A 118 -4.28 30.95 -12.06
C MET A 118 -4.74 30.51 -10.67
N ASN A 119 -5.75 31.19 -10.12
CA ASN A 119 -6.37 30.79 -8.87
C ASN A 119 -7.36 29.64 -9.14
N VAL A 120 -6.90 28.41 -8.94
CA VAL A 120 -7.61 27.17 -9.25
C VAL A 120 -7.58 26.30 -7.99
N ASP A 121 -8.71 25.70 -7.64
CA ASP A 121 -8.78 24.71 -6.56
C ASP A 121 -8.73 23.31 -7.18
N VAL A 122 -7.77 22.47 -6.76
CA VAL A 122 -7.60 21.11 -7.27
C VAL A 122 -7.76 20.11 -6.13
N SER A 123 -8.77 19.26 -6.26
CA SER A 123 -9.10 18.25 -5.25
C SER A 123 -9.30 16.87 -5.85
N THR A 124 -9.34 15.86 -4.97
CA THR A 124 -9.63 14.48 -5.36
C THR A 124 -10.85 13.96 -4.63
N SER A 125 -11.67 13.17 -5.32
CA SER A 125 -12.93 12.64 -4.77
C SER A 125 -13.22 11.22 -5.28
N GLY A 126 -14.35 10.67 -4.83
CA GLY A 126 -14.80 9.32 -5.16
C GLY A 126 -14.01 8.22 -4.44
N THR A 127 -14.44 6.98 -4.65
CA THR A 127 -13.80 5.80 -4.04
C THR A 127 -12.33 5.72 -4.44
N GLN A 128 -11.46 5.56 -3.44
CA GLN A 128 -10.00 5.60 -3.59
C GLN A 128 -9.46 6.89 -4.24
N HIS A 129 -10.15 8.03 -4.16
CA HIS A 129 -9.68 9.31 -4.72
C HIS A 129 -9.41 9.23 -6.24
N THR A 130 -10.24 8.51 -6.98
CA THR A 130 -10.05 8.24 -8.43
C THR A 130 -10.66 9.31 -9.34
N VAL A 131 -11.27 10.36 -8.78
CA VAL A 131 -11.78 11.51 -9.53
C VAL A 131 -10.91 12.73 -9.22
N LEU A 132 -10.31 13.33 -10.24
CA LEU A 132 -9.63 14.63 -10.14
C LEU A 132 -10.67 15.72 -10.41
N ARG A 133 -10.82 16.67 -9.50
CA ARG A 133 -11.66 17.86 -9.66
C ARG A 133 -10.76 19.08 -9.75
N ILE A 134 -10.95 19.89 -10.78
CA ILE A 134 -10.25 21.15 -11.03
C ILE A 134 -11.34 22.21 -11.11
N GLU A 135 -11.37 23.11 -10.15
CA GLU A 135 -12.36 24.17 -10.04
C GLU A 135 -11.70 25.52 -10.29
N TYR A 136 -12.19 26.23 -11.30
CA TYR A 136 -11.65 27.52 -11.69
C TYR A 136 -12.79 28.46 -12.02
N VAL A 137 -12.95 29.55 -11.26
CA VAL A 137 -14.07 30.48 -11.42
C VAL A 137 -14.21 31.06 -12.84
N LEU A 138 -13.12 31.11 -13.62
CA LEU A 138 -13.13 31.54 -15.03
C LEU A 138 -13.15 30.37 -16.02
N ALA A 139 -13.56 29.18 -15.58
CA ALA A 139 -13.69 28.02 -16.45
C ALA A 139 -14.73 28.29 -17.55
N SER A 140 -14.33 28.01 -18.79
CA SER A 140 -15.11 28.26 -19.99
C SER A 140 -14.87 27.14 -20.99
N LYS A 141 -15.63 27.13 -22.08
CA LYS A 141 -15.42 26.15 -23.17
C LYS A 141 -14.01 26.23 -23.75
N VAL A 142 -13.42 27.44 -23.79
CA VAL A 142 -12.06 27.68 -24.28
C VAL A 142 -11.04 27.05 -23.34
N THR A 143 -11.08 27.39 -22.05
CA THR A 143 -10.12 26.87 -21.07
C THR A 143 -10.29 25.36 -20.86
N ALA A 144 -11.49 24.81 -21.01
CA ALA A 144 -11.71 23.36 -21.01
C ALA A 144 -11.06 22.68 -22.22
N ASN A 145 -11.14 23.26 -23.41
CA ASN A 145 -10.49 22.74 -24.61
C ASN A 145 -8.96 22.83 -24.52
N ASP A 146 -8.44 23.90 -23.90
CA ASP A 146 -7.00 24.06 -23.68
C ASP A 146 -6.49 23.04 -22.66
N LEU A 147 -7.23 22.82 -21.57
CA LEU A 147 -6.93 21.78 -20.58
C LEU A 147 -6.91 20.37 -21.21
N ALA A 148 -7.85 20.08 -22.13
CA ALA A 148 -7.87 18.80 -22.83
C ALA A 148 -6.62 18.56 -23.69
N LYS A 149 -5.98 19.64 -24.16
CA LYS A 149 -4.78 19.61 -25.02
C LYS A 149 -3.47 19.79 -24.25
N SER A 150 -3.50 20.20 -22.99
CA SER A 150 -2.31 20.55 -22.21
C SER A 150 -1.48 19.34 -21.74
N GLY A 151 -2.00 18.12 -21.89
CA GLY A 151 -1.38 16.90 -21.37
C GLY A 151 -1.84 16.54 -19.95
N ILE A 152 -2.47 17.46 -19.20
CA ILE A 152 -2.95 17.22 -17.83
C ILE A 152 -3.91 16.02 -17.77
N VAL A 153 -4.80 15.87 -18.75
CA VAL A 153 -5.74 14.74 -18.83
C VAL A 153 -5.00 13.40 -19.00
N ALA A 154 -3.90 13.39 -19.78
CA ALA A 154 -3.08 12.20 -19.98
C ALA A 154 -2.25 11.88 -18.72
N GLU A 155 -1.68 12.89 -18.06
CA GLU A 155 -0.98 12.73 -16.79
C GLU A 155 -1.90 12.20 -15.68
N ALA A 156 -3.13 12.71 -15.61
CA ALA A 156 -4.13 12.21 -14.68
C ALA A 156 -4.47 10.74 -14.93
N ARG A 157 -4.58 10.31 -16.19
CA ARG A 157 -4.74 8.90 -16.54
C ARG A 157 -3.56 8.07 -16.04
N SER A 158 -2.34 8.51 -16.30
CA SER A 158 -1.11 7.83 -15.84
C SER A 158 -0.99 7.78 -14.30
N ALA A 159 -1.53 8.77 -13.60
CA ALA A 159 -1.62 8.80 -12.14
C ALA A 159 -2.75 7.88 -11.58
N GLY A 160 -3.50 7.21 -12.44
CA GLY A 160 -4.55 6.26 -12.06
C GLY A 160 -5.88 6.91 -11.68
N PHE A 161 -6.15 8.14 -12.15
CA PHE A 161 -7.49 8.71 -12.11
C PHE A 161 -8.38 8.05 -13.18
N LYS A 162 -9.65 7.87 -12.86
CA LYS A 162 -10.69 7.36 -13.77
C LYS A 162 -11.50 8.47 -14.43
N LYS A 163 -11.48 9.67 -13.84
CA LYS A 163 -12.28 10.81 -14.29
C LYS A 163 -11.59 12.12 -13.94
N VAL A 164 -11.63 13.07 -14.86
CA VAL A 164 -11.30 14.49 -14.62
C VAL A 164 -12.58 15.30 -14.74
N LEU A 165 -12.85 16.13 -13.74
CA LEU A 165 -13.93 17.11 -13.71
C LEU A 165 -13.29 18.50 -13.72
N PHE A 166 -13.62 19.31 -14.72
CA PHE A 166 -13.25 20.72 -14.76
C PHE A 166 -14.51 21.57 -14.67
N THR A 167 -14.57 22.53 -13.76
CA THR A 167 -15.80 23.27 -13.45
C THR A 167 -15.51 24.69 -13.03
N ASP A 168 -16.52 25.56 -13.18
CA ASP A 168 -16.50 26.92 -12.65
C ASP A 168 -16.99 27.04 -11.20
N GLY A 169 -17.41 25.93 -10.58
CA GLY A 169 -18.03 25.96 -9.24
C GLY A 169 -19.52 26.30 -9.25
N TYR A 170 -20.10 26.57 -10.43
CA TYR A 170 -21.50 26.94 -10.63
C TYR A 170 -22.20 25.96 -11.59
N ASP A 171 -22.49 26.39 -12.82
CA ASP A 171 -23.33 25.70 -13.78
C ASP A 171 -22.54 24.97 -14.88
N LYS A 172 -21.24 25.26 -15.04
CA LYS A 172 -20.44 24.63 -16.09
C LYS A 172 -19.53 23.56 -15.53
N THR A 173 -19.61 22.40 -16.15
CA THR A 173 -18.72 21.27 -15.86
C THR A 173 -18.40 20.54 -17.16
N TRP A 174 -17.12 20.30 -17.39
CA TRP A 174 -16.59 19.42 -18.43
C TRP A 174 -16.02 18.17 -17.77
N THR A 175 -16.30 17.01 -18.38
CA THR A 175 -15.90 15.72 -17.84
C THR A 175 -15.15 14.92 -18.88
N TRP A 176 -13.98 14.40 -18.50
CA TRP A 176 -13.27 13.39 -19.26
C TRP A 176 -13.26 12.08 -18.49
N LYS A 177 -13.78 11.02 -19.10
CA LYS A 177 -13.63 9.64 -18.62
C LYS A 177 -12.28 9.11 -19.12
N LEU A 178 -11.53 8.47 -18.22
CA LEU A 178 -10.15 8.07 -18.48
C LEU A 178 -9.96 6.56 -18.59
N ASP A 179 -11.05 5.81 -18.41
CA ASP A 179 -11.25 4.35 -18.45
C ASP A 179 -10.18 3.58 -19.23
#